data_AF-A0A068X5C1-F1
#
_entry.id   AF-A0A068X5C1-F1
#
_cell.length_a   1.000
_cell.length_b   1.000
_cell.length_c   1.000
_cell.angle_alpha   90.00
_cell.angle_beta   90.00
_cell.angle_gamma   90.00
#
_symmetry.space_group_name_H-M   'P 1'
#
loop_
_entity.id
_entity.type
_entity.pdbx_description
1 polymer ?
#
loop_
_entity_poly.entity_id
_entity_poly.type
_entity_poly.pdbx_seq_one_letter_code
_entity_poly.pdbx_strand_id
1 'polypeptide(L)'
;MRVIYPCVMAAKALHVKCCNTYYPGETAVPRFHVPDAKVPWDVPFDSYDPINYTSPSVLRASWADKCVKLPSSEINFNQLDGNVDRRSYEGIYKLDSNGCPLNPHGRTGVAGRGLLGRWSPNHAADSIVT
;
A
#
# COMPACT_ATOMS: atom_id res chain seq x y z
N MET A 1 18.76 -18.47 33.15
CA MET A 1 18.59 -17.05 32.80
C MET A 1 18.83 -16.90 31.31
N ARG A 2 17.79 -16.84 30.48
CA ARG A 2 17.93 -16.69 29.02
C ARG A 2 18.08 -15.20 28.71
N VAL A 3 19.26 -14.83 28.23
CA VAL A 3 19.53 -13.49 27.69
C VAL A 3 18.80 -13.39 26.36
N ILE A 4 17.72 -12.60 26.32
CA ILE A 4 17.02 -12.27 25.08
C ILE A 4 17.77 -11.07 24.50
N TYR A 5 18.54 -11.29 23.45
CA TYR A 5 19.05 -10.19 22.64
C TYR A 5 17.86 -9.60 21.86
N PRO A 6 17.64 -8.27 21.89
CA PRO A 6 16.65 -7.66 21.01
C PRO A 6 17.09 -7.94 19.56
N CYS A 7 16.21 -8.62 18.82
CA CYS A 7 16.34 -8.75 17.37
C CYS A 7 16.35 -7.34 16.80
N VAL A 8 17.52 -6.88 16.33
CA VAL A 8 17.65 -5.60 15.63
C VAL A 8 16.92 -5.79 14.30
N MET A 9 15.66 -5.37 14.26
CA MET A 9 14.88 -5.32 13.02
C MET A 9 15.67 -4.45 12.05
N ALA A 10 16.17 -5.03 10.96
CA ALA A 10 16.83 -4.28 9.91
C ALA A 10 15.89 -3.16 9.43
N ALA A 11 16.35 -1.91 9.48
CA ALA A 11 15.57 -0.79 8.98
C ALA A 11 15.33 -1.00 7.48
N LYS A 12 14.07 -1.18 7.07
CA LYS A 12 13.70 -1.22 5.65
C LYS A 12 14.12 0.10 5.01
N ALA A 13 14.79 0.04 3.86
CA ALA A 13 15.13 1.23 3.10
C ALA A 13 13.87 2.03 2.74
N LEU A 14 13.93 3.36 2.88
CA LEU A 14 12.79 4.23 2.62
C LEU A 14 12.40 4.22 1.14
N HIS A 15 11.10 4.17 0.87
CA HIS A 15 10.53 4.10 -0.48
C HIS A 15 10.36 5.50 -1.11
N VAL A 16 11.46 6.16 -1.47
CA VAL A 16 11.44 7.57 -1.92
C VAL A 16 10.50 7.82 -3.11
N LYS A 17 10.51 6.94 -4.13
CA LYS A 17 9.65 7.10 -5.34
C LYS A 17 8.15 7.14 -5.02
N CYS A 18 7.73 6.41 -3.98
CA CYS A 18 6.33 6.33 -3.58
C CYS A 18 5.88 7.52 -2.71
N CYS A 19 6.79 8.41 -2.33
CA CYS A 19 6.53 9.63 -1.53
C CYS A 19 6.80 10.93 -2.30
N ASN A 20 6.96 10.88 -3.63
CA ASN A 20 7.12 12.07 -4.47
C ASN A 20 5.93 13.04 -4.37
N THR A 21 6.13 14.32 -4.67
CA THR A 21 5.11 15.37 -4.53
C THR A 21 3.80 15.08 -5.26
N TYR A 22 3.86 14.47 -6.44
CA TYR A 22 2.68 14.17 -7.27
C TYR A 22 2.55 12.67 -7.53
N TYR A 23 1.32 12.21 -7.73
CA TYR A 23 1.07 10.83 -8.12
C TYR A 23 1.60 10.58 -9.56
N PRO A 24 2.40 9.52 -9.80
CA PRO A 24 2.95 9.23 -11.13
C PRO A 24 1.86 9.12 -12.19
N GLY A 25 2.04 9.80 -13.33
CA GLY A 25 1.07 9.84 -14.42
C GLY A 25 -0.12 10.80 -14.20
N GLU A 26 -0.25 11.41 -13.02
CA GLU A 26 -1.37 12.26 -12.63
C GLU A 26 -0.85 13.57 -12.03
N THR A 27 -0.44 14.51 -12.89
CA THR A 27 0.21 15.78 -12.48
C THR A 27 -0.69 16.69 -11.62
N ALA A 28 -2.00 16.47 -11.65
CA ALA A 28 -2.99 17.23 -10.88
C ALA A 28 -3.30 16.60 -9.49
N VAL A 29 -2.64 15.50 -9.11
CA VAL A 29 -2.91 14.79 -7.85
C VAL A 29 -1.71 14.95 -6.91
N PRO A 30 -1.70 15.99 -6.04
CA PRO A 30 -0.64 16.17 -5.05
C PRO A 30 -0.79 15.15 -3.92
N ARG A 31 0.34 14.58 -3.49
CA ARG A 31 0.39 13.73 -2.29
C ARG A 31 0.43 14.59 -1.04
N PHE A 32 -0.09 14.05 0.05
CA PHE A 32 0.22 14.58 1.37
C PHE A 32 1.72 14.41 1.64
N HIS A 33 2.41 15.46 2.08
CA HIS A 33 3.83 15.38 2.36
C HIS A 33 4.09 14.49 3.59
N VAL A 34 4.88 13.43 3.41
CA VAL A 34 5.30 12.53 4.49
C VAL A 34 6.80 12.72 4.73
N PRO A 35 7.20 13.34 5.86
CA PRO A 35 8.61 13.39 6.23
C PRO A 35 9.18 11.99 6.39
N ASP A 36 10.46 11.79 6.03
CA ASP A 36 11.13 10.47 6.10
C ASP A 36 10.97 9.77 7.46
N ALA A 37 11.11 10.53 8.55
CA ALA A 37 10.95 10.03 9.92
C ALA A 37 9.50 9.61 10.26
N LYS A 38 8.52 9.99 9.45
CA LYS A 38 7.09 9.68 9.60
C LYS A 38 6.57 8.64 8.61
N VAL A 39 7.43 8.13 7.73
CA VAL A 39 7.09 7.04 6.80
C VAL A 39 6.65 5.76 7.54
N PRO A 40 7.36 5.28 8.57
CA PRO A 40 6.99 4.04 9.25
C PRO A 40 5.65 4.14 9.99
N TRP A 41 4.77 3.14 9.82
CA TRP A 41 3.42 3.15 10.40
C TRP A 41 3.39 3.16 11.94
N ASP A 42 4.42 2.60 12.58
CA ASP A 42 4.58 2.55 14.03
C ASP A 42 4.94 3.91 14.65
N VAL A 43 5.42 4.86 13.84
CA VAL A 43 5.62 6.24 14.28
C VAL A 43 4.28 6.97 14.28
N PRO A 44 3.85 7.58 15.41
CA PRO A 44 2.63 8.38 15.46
C PRO A 44 2.69 9.58 14.52
N PHE A 45 1.59 9.84 13.83
CA PHE A 45 1.47 10.98 12.91
C PHE A 45 0.01 11.44 12.84
N ASP A 46 -0.45 12.09 13.90
CA ASP A 46 -1.87 12.41 14.09
C ASP A 46 -2.44 13.36 13.03
N SER A 47 -1.59 14.23 12.46
CA SER A 47 -1.95 15.13 11.37
C SER A 47 -1.85 14.50 9.99
N TYR A 48 -1.65 13.17 9.88
CA TYR A 48 -1.53 12.49 8.60
C TYR A 48 -2.89 12.42 7.91
N ASP A 49 -3.05 13.20 6.85
CA ASP A 49 -4.29 13.30 6.07
C ASP A 49 -4.02 13.07 4.57
N PRO A 50 -3.79 11.80 4.16
CA PRO A 50 -3.49 11.49 2.77
C PRO A 50 -4.70 11.74 1.87
N ILE A 51 -4.45 12.27 0.68
CA ILE A 51 -5.50 12.38 -0.34
C ILE A 51 -6.05 10.98 -0.67
N ASN A 52 -7.37 10.83 -0.67
CA ASN A 52 -8.01 9.59 -1.12
C ASN A 52 -8.22 9.64 -2.62
N TYR A 53 -7.40 8.90 -3.37
CA TYR A 53 -7.39 8.95 -4.83
C TYR A 53 -7.42 7.56 -5.46
N THR A 54 -8.32 7.38 -6.42
CA THR A 54 -8.37 6.26 -7.36
C THR A 54 -8.70 6.82 -8.73
N SER A 55 -7.89 6.50 -9.75
CA SER A 55 -8.05 7.07 -11.08
C SER A 55 -9.39 6.68 -11.70
N PRO A 56 -10.06 7.56 -12.46
CA PRO A 56 -11.30 7.24 -13.15
C PRO A 56 -11.17 6.04 -14.12
N SER A 57 -9.97 5.80 -14.65
CA SER A 57 -9.69 4.63 -15.50
C SER A 57 -9.80 3.33 -14.72
N VAL A 58 -9.26 3.28 -13.50
CA VAL A 58 -9.36 2.14 -12.58
C VAL A 58 -10.81 1.89 -12.14
N LEU A 59 -11.56 2.96 -11.84
CA LEU A 59 -12.96 2.83 -11.43
C LEU A 59 -13.86 2.20 -12.50
N ARG A 60 -13.49 2.32 -13.78
CA ARG A 60 -14.22 1.75 -14.92
C ARG A 60 -13.63 0.45 -15.45
N ALA A 61 -12.46 0.05 -14.98
CA ALA A 61 -11.74 -1.10 -15.50
C ALA A 61 -12.40 -2.42 -15.09
N SER A 62 -12.63 -3.32 -16.05
CA SER A 62 -13.16 -4.66 -15.78
C SER A 62 -12.19 -5.56 -15.01
N TRP A 63 -10.89 -5.28 -15.09
CA TRP A 63 -9.82 -6.00 -14.41
C TRP A 63 -9.52 -5.45 -13.00
N ALA A 64 -10.16 -4.36 -12.58
CA ALA A 64 -9.96 -3.78 -11.26
C ALA A 64 -10.93 -4.37 -10.23
N ASP A 65 -10.61 -4.21 -8.94
CA ASP A 65 -11.55 -4.52 -7.87
C ASP A 65 -12.76 -3.57 -7.94
N LYS A 66 -13.97 -4.12 -7.84
CA LYS A 66 -15.20 -3.32 -7.98
C LYS A 66 -15.54 -2.52 -6.73
N CYS A 67 -15.13 -2.99 -5.56
CA CYS A 67 -15.38 -2.27 -4.32
C CYS A 67 -14.57 -0.97 -4.27
N VAL A 68 -15.28 0.15 -4.16
CA VAL A 68 -14.68 1.50 -4.10
C VAL A 68 -14.27 1.86 -2.67
N LYS A 69 -14.95 1.31 -1.67
CA LYS A 69 -14.70 1.57 -0.25
C LYS A 69 -14.48 0.25 0.49
N LEU A 70 -13.68 0.33 1.55
CA LEU A 70 -13.41 -0.76 2.49
C LEU A 70 -13.94 -0.38 3.89
N PRO A 71 -14.25 -1.35 4.75
CA PRO A 71 -14.14 -2.80 4.50
C PRO A 71 -15.20 -3.28 3.51
N SER A 72 -14.88 -4.33 2.77
CA SER A 72 -15.81 -5.01 1.87
C SER A 72 -15.79 -6.49 2.17
N SER A 73 -16.97 -7.12 2.21
CA SER A 73 -17.08 -8.57 2.32
C SER A 73 -16.71 -9.32 1.03
N GLU A 74 -16.47 -8.58 -0.06
CA GLU A 74 -16.10 -9.15 -1.37
C GLU A 74 -14.61 -9.46 -1.48
N ILE A 75 -13.78 -8.98 -0.54
CA ILE A 75 -12.33 -9.11 -0.62
C ILE A 75 -11.77 -9.85 0.58
N ASN A 76 -11.05 -10.93 0.29
CA ASN A 76 -10.33 -11.72 1.27
C ASN A 76 -8.83 -11.41 1.21
N PHE A 77 -8.36 -10.48 2.05
CA PHE A 77 -6.95 -10.09 2.09
C PHE A 77 -6.02 -11.18 2.63
N ASN A 78 -4.73 -11.09 2.30
CA ASN A 78 -3.66 -11.99 2.75
C ASN A 78 -3.86 -13.48 2.39
N GLN A 79 -4.65 -13.77 1.35
CA GLN A 79 -4.89 -15.12 0.86
C GLN A 79 -5.17 -15.14 -0.65
N LEU A 80 -5.32 -16.34 -1.22
CA LEU A 80 -5.83 -16.49 -2.58
C LEU A 80 -7.35 -16.27 -2.57
N ASP A 81 -7.81 -15.20 -3.22
CA ASP A 81 -9.21 -14.77 -3.24
C ASP A 81 -9.81 -15.03 -4.63
N GLY A 82 -10.32 -16.26 -4.81
CA GLY A 82 -10.74 -16.76 -6.12
C GLY A 82 -9.57 -16.81 -7.10
N ASN A 83 -9.62 -16.00 -8.15
CA ASN A 83 -8.57 -15.90 -9.18
C ASN A 83 -7.58 -14.75 -8.92
N VAL A 84 -7.67 -14.06 -7.78
CA VAL A 84 -6.78 -12.96 -7.42
C VAL A 84 -5.92 -13.39 -6.24
N ASP A 85 -4.62 -13.52 -6.43
CA ASP A 85 -3.69 -13.71 -5.32
C ASP A 85 -3.51 -12.36 -4.60
N ARG A 86 -3.95 -12.30 -3.34
CA ARG A 86 -3.84 -11.11 -2.49
C ARG A 86 -2.77 -11.29 -1.41
N ARG A 87 -1.91 -12.31 -1.51
CA ARG A 87 -0.78 -12.49 -0.59
C ARG A 87 0.37 -11.59 -1.03
N SER A 88 1.06 -10.97 -0.07
CA SER A 88 2.33 -10.32 -0.37
C SER A 88 3.48 -11.32 -0.25
N TYR A 89 4.47 -11.21 -1.14
CA TYR A 89 5.74 -11.93 -0.99
C TYR A 89 6.61 -11.39 0.16
N GLU A 90 6.21 -10.27 0.78
CA GLU A 90 6.84 -9.71 1.99
C GLU A 90 6.16 -10.15 3.29
N GLY A 91 5.21 -11.09 3.23
CA GLY A 91 4.45 -11.59 4.38
C GLY A 91 3.11 -10.90 4.58
N ILE A 92 2.48 -11.15 5.74
CA ILE A 92 1.13 -10.64 6.04
C ILE A 92 1.18 -9.13 6.23
N TYR A 93 0.44 -8.39 5.40
CA TYR A 93 0.28 -6.95 5.57
C TYR A 93 -0.88 -6.63 6.51
N LYS A 94 -0.73 -5.53 7.25
CA LYS A 94 -1.73 -5.06 8.22
C LYS A 94 -2.88 -4.38 7.50
N LEU A 95 -4.06 -4.41 8.12
CA LEU A 95 -5.19 -3.57 7.74
C LEU A 95 -5.33 -2.44 8.76
N ASP A 96 -5.78 -1.27 8.33
CA ASP A 96 -6.12 -0.18 9.23
C ASP A 96 -7.49 -0.39 9.90
N SER A 97 -7.91 0.56 10.74
CA SER A 97 -9.20 0.52 11.43
C SER A 97 -10.42 0.54 10.49
N ASN A 98 -10.22 0.95 9.24
CA ASN A 98 -11.24 0.97 8.19
C ASN A 98 -11.14 -0.26 7.27
N GLY A 99 -10.30 -1.25 7.61
CA GLY A 99 -10.09 -2.44 6.80
C GLY A 99 -9.31 -2.20 5.51
N CYS A 100 -8.66 -1.05 5.34
CA CYS A 100 -7.80 -0.79 4.19
C CYS A 100 -6.41 -1.42 4.38
N PRO A 101 -5.85 -2.06 3.35
CA PRO A 101 -4.50 -2.62 3.43
C PRO A 101 -3.44 -1.53 3.55
N LEU A 102 -2.58 -1.64 4.55
CA LEU A 102 -1.43 -0.76 4.76
C LEU A 102 -0.25 -1.25 3.93
N ASN A 103 0.40 -0.33 3.21
CA ASN A 103 1.64 -0.62 2.49
C ASN A 103 2.71 -1.14 3.50
N PRO A 104 3.29 -2.34 3.29
CA PRO A 104 4.32 -2.92 4.16
C PRO A 104 5.58 -2.07 4.36
N HIS A 105 5.78 -1.05 3.53
CA HIS A 105 6.92 -0.14 3.60
C HIS A 105 6.62 1.23 4.23
N GLY A 106 5.35 1.57 4.50
CA GLY A 106 4.99 2.81 5.18
C GLY A 106 4.00 3.72 4.46
N ARG A 107 3.82 4.91 5.02
CA ARG A 107 2.95 5.99 4.52
C ARG A 107 3.48 6.56 3.21
N THR A 108 2.59 6.77 2.26
CA THR A 108 2.92 7.27 0.90
C THR A 108 2.31 8.64 0.60
N GLY A 109 1.50 9.19 1.51
CA GLY A 109 0.78 10.45 1.29
C GLY A 109 -0.46 10.33 0.40
N VAL A 110 -0.85 9.12 0.00
CA VAL A 110 -2.04 8.85 -0.82
C VAL A 110 -2.74 7.60 -0.29
N ALA A 111 -4.04 7.71 -0.05
CA ALA A 111 -4.95 6.61 0.20
C ALA A 111 -5.71 6.25 -1.09
N GLY A 112 -6.45 5.15 -1.07
CA GLY A 112 -7.05 4.59 -2.28
C GLY A 112 -6.04 3.81 -3.12
N ARG A 113 -6.38 3.54 -4.39
CA ARG A 113 -5.58 2.68 -5.26
C ARG A 113 -4.71 3.43 -6.25
N GLY A 114 -4.98 4.72 -6.48
CA GLY A 114 -4.39 5.48 -7.57
C GLY A 114 -4.64 4.80 -8.93
N LEU A 115 -3.57 4.42 -9.63
CA LEU A 115 -3.63 3.71 -10.93
C LEU A 115 -3.62 2.17 -10.80
N LEU A 116 -3.56 1.63 -9.58
CA LEU A 116 -3.55 0.19 -9.36
C LEU A 116 -4.98 -0.38 -9.39
N GLY A 117 -5.16 -1.55 -10.00
CA GLY A 117 -6.49 -2.17 -10.11
C GLY A 117 -6.95 -2.84 -8.82
N ARG A 118 -6.02 -3.50 -8.14
CA ARG A 118 -6.29 -4.28 -6.93
C ARG A 118 -6.02 -3.45 -5.70
N TRP A 119 -6.87 -3.60 -4.69
CA TRP A 119 -6.48 -3.28 -3.33
C TRP A 119 -5.36 -4.23 -2.91
N SER A 120 -4.36 -3.73 -2.16
CA SER A 120 -3.19 -4.50 -1.68
C SER A 120 -2.18 -4.85 -2.81
N PRO A 121 -1.35 -5.93 -2.76
CA PRO A 121 -0.39 -6.23 -3.82
C PRO A 121 -0.98 -6.26 -5.23
N ASN A 122 -0.23 -5.71 -6.18
CA ASN A 122 -0.50 -5.82 -7.62
C ASN A 122 0.72 -6.52 -8.23
N HIS A 123 0.62 -7.84 -8.42
CA HIS A 123 1.74 -8.68 -8.86
C HIS A 123 2.17 -8.36 -10.30
N ALA A 124 3.49 -8.36 -10.52
CA ALA A 124 4.13 -8.23 -11.82
C ALA A 124 5.21 -9.31 -11.94
N ALA A 125 5.65 -9.59 -13.18
CA ALA A 125 6.72 -10.53 -13.47
C ALA A 125 7.69 -9.89 -14.46
N ASP A 126 8.98 -9.89 -14.11
CA ASP A 126 10.05 -9.36 -14.94
C ASP A 126 10.90 -10.52 -15.48
N SER A 127 10.73 -10.85 -16.75
CA SER A 127 11.51 -11.91 -17.42
C SER A 127 12.85 -11.34 -17.90
N ILE A 128 13.95 -11.84 -17.35
CA ILE A 128 15.31 -11.48 -17.77
C ILE A 128 15.88 -12.62 -18.61
N VAL A 129 16.23 -12.32 -19.85
CA VAL A 129 16.92 -13.25 -20.75
C VAL A 129 18.38 -12.84 -20.79
N THR A 130 19.27 -13.74 -20.38
CA THR A 130 20.72 -13.56 -20.33
C THR A 130 21.42 -14.37 -21.40
#